data_AF-A0A367GJ85-F1
#
_entry.id   AF-A0A367GJ85-F1
#
_cell.length_a   1.000
_cell.length_b   1.000
_cell.length_c   1.000
_cell.angle_alpha   90.00
_cell.angle_beta   90.00
_cell.angle_gamma   90.00
#
_symmetry.space_group_name_H-M   'P 1'
#
loop_
_entity.id
_entity.type
_entity.pdbx_description
1 polymer ?
#
loop_
_entity_poly.entity_id
_entity_poly.type
_entity_poly.pdbx_seq_one_letter_code
_entity_poly.pdbx_strand_id
1 'polypeptide(L)'
;MDADFSPDNVILTCFMTDDQEEIFEQFCAQYFPYRLKDRYQEKGYFDFRASSFIGMDNGGKDGILLRTDIPYHPVELLHIFLHELAHIYCVHHELDGKSFYDEYCEGYAQTNEEDGMINAGYAVWRECIAEIIAIECDDNCDIFPIRDKKKMLAQLRDEIDQRDGKLLVSEILTAVMTSSEVEASQTWDEAEKAIHSLKLFDTPPELDLMRLVFNQLQARLIEIDVDFISELGFLYLNILSLSLLRNFQMP
;
A
#
# COMPACT_ATOMS: atom_id res chain seq x y z
N MET A 1 8.83 -16.28 -4.13
CA MET A 1 7.60 -16.00 -4.90
C MET A 1 7.70 -16.67 -6.25
N ASP A 2 6.63 -17.31 -6.72
CA ASP A 2 6.56 -17.95 -8.05
C ASP A 2 6.18 -16.91 -9.11
N ALA A 3 6.96 -15.83 -9.17
CA ALA A 3 6.74 -14.69 -10.06
C ALA A 3 7.81 -14.71 -11.18
N ASP A 4 7.38 -14.72 -12.44
CA ASP A 4 8.29 -14.68 -13.61
C ASP A 4 8.67 -13.24 -13.97
N PHE A 5 9.25 -12.53 -12.99
CA PHE A 5 9.81 -11.20 -13.22
C PHE A 5 11.10 -11.32 -14.02
N SER A 6 11.03 -10.84 -15.26
CA SER A 6 12.15 -10.82 -16.18
C SER A 6 12.14 -9.51 -16.98
N PRO A 7 13.28 -9.11 -17.57
CA PRO A 7 13.32 -8.00 -18.51
C PRO A 7 12.39 -8.19 -19.74
N ASP A 8 11.97 -9.43 -20.00
CA ASP A 8 11.04 -9.73 -21.08
C ASP A 8 9.58 -9.45 -20.68
N ASN A 9 9.25 -9.49 -19.39
CA ASN A 9 7.88 -9.36 -18.87
C ASN A 9 7.62 -8.06 -18.10
N VAL A 10 8.65 -7.38 -17.59
CA VAL A 10 8.54 -6.10 -16.88
C VAL A 10 9.37 -5.02 -17.58
N ILE A 11 8.72 -3.95 -18.00
CA ILE A 11 9.32 -2.85 -18.76
C ILE A 11 9.70 -1.73 -17.81
N LEU A 12 10.99 -1.41 -17.74
CA LEU A 12 11.50 -0.27 -16.97
C LEU A 12 11.68 0.94 -17.89
N THR A 13 11.02 2.05 -17.54
CA THR A 13 11.23 3.36 -18.15
C THR A 13 11.64 4.37 -17.09
N CYS A 14 12.50 5.32 -17.45
CA CYS A 14 12.98 6.35 -16.54
C CYS A 14 12.57 7.74 -17.03
N PHE A 15 12.28 8.65 -16.10
CA PHE A 15 11.98 10.05 -16.39
C PHE A 15 12.71 11.01 -15.44
N MET A 16 12.69 12.30 -15.78
CA MET A 16 13.10 13.44 -14.97
C MET A 16 11.94 14.45 -14.86
N THR A 17 11.99 15.37 -13.90
CA THR A 17 10.92 16.36 -13.72
C THR A 17 10.63 17.16 -15.01
N ASP A 18 11.68 17.47 -15.78
CA ASP A 18 11.57 18.30 -16.99
C ASP A 18 10.90 17.58 -18.18
N ASP A 19 10.89 16.24 -18.21
CA ASP A 19 10.34 15.43 -19.31
C ASP A 19 9.23 14.46 -18.86
N GLN A 20 8.78 14.54 -17.61
CA GLN A 20 7.86 13.59 -16.97
C GLN A 20 6.57 13.32 -17.78
N GLU A 21 5.94 14.37 -18.33
CA GLU A 21 4.71 14.23 -19.12
C GLU A 21 4.99 13.55 -20.46
N GLU A 22 6.05 13.97 -21.17
CA GLU A 22 6.42 13.40 -22.46
C GLU A 22 6.78 11.91 -22.34
N ILE A 23 7.60 11.56 -21.33
CA ILE A 23 7.99 10.17 -21.09
C ILE A 23 6.80 9.32 -20.67
N PHE A 24 5.93 9.84 -19.79
CA PHE A 24 4.71 9.15 -19.38
C PHE A 24 3.79 8.87 -20.58
N GLU A 25 3.55 9.89 -21.43
CA GLU A 25 2.71 9.75 -22.62
C GLU A 25 3.29 8.72 -23.61
N GLN A 26 4.59 8.75 -23.87
CA GLN A 26 5.26 7.78 -24.75
C GLN A 26 5.16 6.36 -24.18
N PHE A 27 5.44 6.20 -22.88
CA PHE A 27 5.39 4.92 -22.19
C PHE A 27 3.98 4.33 -22.21
N CYS A 28 2.98 5.14 -21.85
CA CYS A 28 1.59 4.71 -21.82
C CYS A 28 1.03 4.48 -23.22
N ALA A 29 1.34 5.32 -24.22
CA ALA A 29 0.88 5.11 -25.59
C ALA A 29 1.37 3.79 -26.18
N GLN A 30 2.58 3.36 -25.81
CA GLN A 30 3.17 2.12 -26.29
C GLN A 30 2.69 0.87 -25.53
N TYR A 31 2.57 0.96 -24.21
CA TYR A 31 2.37 -0.23 -23.35
C TYR A 31 1.11 -0.19 -22.49
N PHE A 32 0.70 0.99 -22.00
CA PHE A 32 -0.43 1.13 -21.06
C PHE A 32 -1.44 2.20 -21.51
N PRO A 33 -2.11 2.06 -22.68
CA PRO A 33 -2.92 3.16 -23.24
C PRO A 33 -4.07 3.60 -22.35
N TYR A 34 -4.55 2.72 -21.47
CA TYR A 34 -5.62 3.04 -20.52
C TYR A 34 -5.21 4.13 -19.51
N ARG A 35 -3.93 4.20 -19.12
CA ARG A 35 -3.38 5.21 -18.20
C ARG A 35 -3.30 6.61 -18.80
N LEU A 36 -3.44 6.76 -20.13
CA LEU A 36 -3.57 8.08 -20.77
C LEU A 36 -4.89 8.80 -20.40
N LYS A 37 -5.84 8.11 -19.76
CA LYS A 37 -7.08 8.72 -19.23
C LYS A 37 -6.91 9.25 -17.81
N ASP A 38 -5.78 8.96 -17.15
CA ASP A 38 -5.48 9.49 -15.83
C ASP A 38 -5.39 11.00 -15.85
N ARG A 39 -5.50 11.62 -14.68
CA ARG A 39 -5.30 13.06 -14.51
C ARG A 39 -3.83 13.42 -14.36
N TYR A 40 -2.96 12.88 -15.21
CA TYR A 40 -1.50 13.00 -15.08
C TYR A 40 -0.96 14.41 -15.27
N GLN A 41 -1.77 15.31 -15.85
CA GLN A 41 -1.48 16.74 -15.97
C GLN A 41 -1.79 17.53 -14.69
N GLU A 42 -2.42 16.91 -13.68
CA GLU A 42 -2.65 17.56 -12.39
C GLU A 42 -1.34 17.70 -11.61
N LYS A 43 -1.18 18.84 -10.92
CA LYS A 43 0.00 19.12 -10.11
C LYS A 43 0.17 18.05 -9.03
N GLY A 44 1.35 17.43 -9.01
CA GLY A 44 1.74 16.44 -8.02
C GLY A 44 1.49 14.99 -8.43
N TYR A 45 0.96 14.73 -9.63
CA TYR A 45 0.79 13.36 -10.14
C TYR A 45 2.11 12.58 -10.15
N PHE A 46 3.23 13.25 -10.51
CA PHE A 46 4.57 12.68 -10.56
C PHE A 46 5.39 12.84 -9.26
N ASP A 47 4.73 13.13 -8.13
CA ASP A 47 5.38 13.22 -6.82
C ASP A 47 5.65 11.82 -6.21
N PHE A 48 6.17 10.90 -7.04
CA PHE A 48 6.58 9.56 -6.67
C PHE A 48 8.02 9.28 -7.10
N ARG A 49 8.64 8.27 -6.48
CA ARG A 49 9.99 7.82 -6.87
C ARG A 49 9.93 6.79 -7.99
N ALA A 50 9.01 5.84 -7.87
CA ALA A 50 8.66 4.90 -8.91
C ALA A 50 7.15 4.68 -8.90
N SER A 51 6.62 4.09 -9.96
CA SER A 51 5.23 3.65 -10.02
C SER A 51 5.09 2.44 -10.94
N SER A 52 4.34 1.45 -10.48
CA SER A 52 4.01 0.23 -11.20
C SER A 52 2.81 0.41 -12.15
N PHE A 53 2.88 -0.30 -13.27
CA PHE A 53 1.90 -0.30 -14.35
C PHE A 53 1.53 -1.74 -14.68
N ILE A 54 0.24 -2.03 -14.70
CA ILE A 54 -0.26 -3.40 -14.88
C ILE A 54 -0.60 -3.64 -16.34
N GLY A 55 -0.05 -4.70 -16.91
CA GLY A 55 -0.30 -5.11 -18.28
C GLY A 55 -1.68 -5.75 -18.45
N MET A 56 -2.70 -4.95 -18.78
CA MET A 56 -4.05 -5.47 -19.10
C MET A 56 -4.15 -6.01 -20.54
N ASP A 57 -3.34 -5.44 -21.45
CA ASP A 57 -3.29 -5.76 -22.88
C ASP A 57 -1.82 -5.72 -23.37
N ASN A 58 -1.53 -6.06 -24.64
CA ASN A 58 -0.19 -6.05 -25.25
C ASN A 58 0.78 -7.14 -24.75
N GLY A 59 0.28 -8.39 -24.67
CA GLY A 59 1.08 -9.54 -24.25
C GLY A 59 1.25 -9.68 -22.74
N GLY A 60 0.55 -8.85 -21.95
CA GLY A 60 0.51 -8.96 -20.48
C GLY A 60 1.78 -8.50 -19.79
N LYS A 61 2.57 -7.61 -20.41
CA LYS A 61 3.80 -7.08 -19.81
C LYS A 61 3.47 -5.97 -18.83
N ASP A 62 4.03 -6.07 -17.63
CA ASP A 62 3.94 -5.03 -16.61
C ASP A 62 5.04 -3.99 -16.81
N GLY A 63 4.99 -2.90 -16.05
CA GLY A 63 5.92 -1.79 -16.18
C GLY A 63 6.24 -1.10 -14.88
N ILE A 64 7.41 -0.47 -14.83
CA ILE A 64 7.83 0.41 -13.74
C ILE A 64 8.34 1.71 -14.38
N LEU A 65 7.81 2.84 -13.92
CA LEU A 65 8.26 4.17 -14.30
C LEU A 65 9.07 4.77 -13.14
N LEU A 66 10.38 4.95 -13.31
CA LEU A 66 11.32 5.40 -12.27
C LEU A 66 11.75 6.86 -12.51
N ARG A 67 11.71 7.69 -11.46
CA ARG A 67 12.29 9.03 -11.48
C ARG A 67 13.80 8.97 -11.29
N THR A 68 14.60 9.78 -11.97
CA THR A 68 16.07 9.65 -11.95
C THR A 68 16.83 10.94 -11.63
N ASP A 69 16.14 12.06 -11.52
CA ASP A 69 16.72 13.35 -11.15
C ASP A 69 16.80 13.61 -9.64
N ILE A 70 16.54 12.57 -8.83
CA ILE A 70 16.74 12.56 -7.39
C ILE A 70 17.83 11.55 -7.00
N PRO A 71 18.60 11.81 -5.91
CA PRO A 71 19.64 10.88 -5.48
C PRO A 71 19.05 9.61 -4.88
N TYR A 72 19.68 8.47 -5.16
CA TYR A 72 19.35 7.18 -4.57
C TYR A 72 20.58 6.55 -3.92
N HIS A 73 20.40 6.00 -2.72
CA HIS A 73 21.34 4.99 -2.23
C HIS A 73 21.01 3.63 -2.86
N PRO A 74 22.01 2.77 -3.15
CA PRO A 74 21.74 1.47 -3.80
C PRO A 74 20.72 0.58 -3.07
N VAL A 75 20.76 0.56 -1.73
CA VAL A 75 19.82 -0.20 -0.91
C VAL A 75 18.40 0.38 -0.98
N GLU A 76 18.28 1.70 -1.05
CA GLU A 76 16.99 2.38 -1.18
C GLU A 76 16.38 2.14 -2.56
N LEU A 77 17.20 2.17 -3.62
CA LEU A 77 16.73 1.85 -4.98
C LEU A 77 16.27 0.39 -5.09
N LEU A 78 17.00 -0.54 -4.47
CA LEU A 78 16.59 -1.95 -4.41
C LEU A 78 15.22 -2.09 -3.74
N HIS A 79 15.05 -1.47 -2.57
CA HIS A 79 13.80 -1.53 -1.83
C HIS A 79 12.62 -0.97 -2.63
N ILE A 80 12.81 0.18 -3.30
CA ILE A 80 11.80 0.78 -4.18
C ILE A 80 11.40 -0.19 -5.29
N PHE A 81 12.35 -0.88 -5.92
CA PHE A 81 12.01 -1.88 -6.93
C PHE A 81 11.26 -3.08 -6.35
N LEU A 82 11.65 -3.56 -5.17
CA LEU A 82 10.94 -4.66 -4.51
C LEU A 82 9.49 -4.28 -4.18
N HIS A 83 9.26 -3.05 -3.73
CA HIS A 83 7.92 -2.50 -3.48
C HIS A 83 7.06 -2.45 -4.76
N GLU A 84 7.58 -1.89 -5.85
CA GLU A 84 6.83 -1.82 -7.11
C GLU A 84 6.57 -3.21 -7.73
N LEU A 85 7.53 -4.12 -7.62
CA LEU A 85 7.33 -5.51 -8.03
C LEU A 85 6.30 -6.22 -7.15
N ALA A 86 6.23 -5.90 -5.86
CA ALA A 86 5.22 -6.43 -4.97
C ALA A 86 3.81 -5.95 -5.36
N HIS A 87 3.64 -4.69 -5.76
CA HIS A 87 2.36 -4.23 -6.32
C HIS A 87 1.94 -5.05 -7.54
N ILE A 88 2.85 -5.28 -8.49
CA ILE A 88 2.58 -6.10 -9.68
C ILE A 88 2.20 -7.53 -9.26
N TYR A 89 2.97 -8.12 -8.35
CA TYR A 89 2.71 -9.46 -7.84
C TYR A 89 1.32 -9.56 -7.21
N CYS A 90 0.97 -8.63 -6.33
CA CYS A 90 -0.32 -8.60 -5.66
C CYS A 90 -1.47 -8.53 -6.66
N VAL A 91 -1.44 -7.59 -7.62
CA VAL A 91 -2.55 -7.46 -8.59
C VAL A 91 -2.83 -8.76 -9.36
N HIS A 92 -1.78 -9.53 -9.68
CA HIS A 92 -1.95 -10.81 -10.39
C HIS A 92 -2.42 -11.97 -9.50
N HIS A 93 -2.35 -11.84 -8.17
CA HIS A 93 -2.63 -12.93 -7.22
C HIS A 93 -3.74 -12.63 -6.21
N GLU A 94 -4.17 -11.37 -6.09
CA GLU A 94 -5.20 -10.93 -5.15
C GLU A 94 -6.60 -11.45 -5.51
N LEU A 95 -6.90 -11.55 -6.82
CA LEU A 95 -8.22 -11.90 -7.34
C LEU A 95 -8.15 -12.78 -8.59
N ASP A 96 -7.37 -13.88 -8.54
CA ASP A 96 -7.23 -14.85 -9.66
C ASP A 96 -6.85 -14.18 -11.00
N GLY A 97 -5.90 -13.24 -10.95
CA GLY A 97 -5.43 -12.47 -12.11
C GLY A 97 -6.33 -11.31 -12.55
N LYS A 98 -7.43 -11.03 -11.84
CA LYS A 98 -8.29 -9.88 -12.10
C LYS A 98 -7.87 -8.66 -11.30
N SER A 99 -8.12 -7.48 -11.85
CA SER A 99 -7.95 -6.22 -11.15
C SER A 99 -9.07 -6.03 -10.11
N PHE A 100 -8.72 -6.08 -8.82
CA PHE A 100 -9.68 -5.78 -7.74
C PHE A 100 -10.26 -4.36 -7.90
N TYR A 101 -9.43 -3.40 -8.33
CA TYR A 101 -9.86 -2.02 -8.55
C TYR A 101 -10.99 -1.95 -9.59
N ASP A 102 -10.81 -2.58 -10.74
CA ASP A 102 -11.80 -2.51 -11.82
C ASP A 102 -13.06 -3.31 -11.51
N GLU A 103 -12.95 -4.37 -10.69
CA GLU A 103 -14.08 -5.22 -10.31
C GLU A 103 -14.93 -4.57 -9.19
N TYR A 104 -14.32 -3.83 -8.26
CA TYR A 104 -14.99 -3.45 -7.00
C TYR A 104 -14.90 -1.97 -6.58
N CYS A 105 -14.00 -1.15 -7.15
CA CYS A 105 -13.75 0.20 -6.61
C CYS A 105 -14.57 1.32 -7.28
N GLU A 106 -15.24 1.08 -8.41
CA GLU A 106 -16.07 2.10 -9.08
C GLU A 106 -17.36 1.49 -9.66
N GLY A 107 -18.52 1.91 -9.15
CA GLY A 107 -19.83 1.49 -9.67
C GLY A 107 -20.23 0.06 -9.33
N TYR A 108 -19.58 -0.54 -8.33
CA TYR A 108 -19.87 -1.88 -7.85
C TYR A 108 -21.04 -1.88 -6.87
N ALA A 109 -21.02 -0.96 -5.90
CA ALA A 109 -21.97 -0.89 -4.81
C ALA A 109 -23.26 -0.14 -5.19
N GLN A 110 -24.27 -0.21 -4.30
CA GLN A 110 -25.52 0.53 -4.50
C GLN A 110 -25.37 2.04 -4.27
N THR A 111 -24.35 2.44 -3.50
CA THR A 111 -24.12 3.83 -3.13
C THR A 111 -22.66 4.22 -3.32
N ASN A 112 -22.42 5.49 -3.62
CA ASN A 112 -21.07 6.03 -3.78
C ASN A 112 -20.29 6.00 -2.45
N GLU A 113 -20.99 6.04 -1.32
CA GLU A 113 -20.38 5.93 0.00
C GLU A 113 -19.78 4.54 0.23
N GLU A 114 -20.46 3.48 -0.23
CA GLU A 114 -19.98 2.10 -0.12
C GLU A 114 -18.82 1.84 -1.08
N ASP A 115 -18.90 2.32 -2.32
CA ASP A 115 -17.76 2.32 -3.26
C ASP A 115 -16.55 3.07 -2.69
N GLY A 116 -16.77 4.24 -2.09
CA GLY A 116 -15.73 5.04 -1.46
C GLY A 116 -15.06 4.34 -0.28
N MET A 117 -15.81 3.54 0.47
CA MET A 117 -15.29 2.72 1.56
C MET A 117 -14.42 1.58 1.03
N ILE A 118 -14.88 0.84 0.02
CA ILE A 118 -14.12 -0.23 -0.62
C ILE A 118 -12.83 0.32 -1.23
N ASN A 119 -12.91 1.45 -1.95
CA ASN A 119 -11.75 2.12 -2.52
C ASN A 119 -10.74 2.54 -1.44
N ALA A 120 -11.21 3.06 -0.31
CA ALA A 120 -10.33 3.43 0.80
C ALA A 120 -9.66 2.20 1.42
N GLY A 121 -10.39 1.10 1.60
CA GLY A 121 -9.83 -0.15 2.10
C GLY A 121 -8.76 -0.71 1.16
N TYR A 122 -9.04 -0.78 -0.14
CA TYR A 122 -8.09 -1.30 -1.11
C TYR A 122 -6.84 -0.44 -1.21
N ALA A 123 -6.99 0.89 -1.16
CA ALA A 123 -5.85 1.80 -1.13
C ALA A 123 -4.98 1.66 0.13
N VAL A 124 -5.55 1.33 1.29
CA VAL A 124 -4.74 1.04 2.49
C VAL A 124 -4.05 -0.31 2.35
N TRP A 125 -4.80 -1.34 1.94
CA TRP A 125 -4.30 -2.71 1.83
C TRP A 125 -3.14 -2.81 0.84
N ARG A 126 -3.31 -2.31 -0.39
CA ARG A 126 -2.34 -2.52 -1.48
C ARG A 126 -0.94 -1.97 -1.15
N GLU A 127 -0.86 -0.85 -0.44
CA GLU A 127 0.42 -0.25 -0.01
C GLU A 127 1.00 -1.04 1.17
N CYS A 128 0.14 -1.48 2.10
CA CYS A 128 0.56 -2.27 3.26
C CYS A 128 1.14 -3.63 2.84
N ILE A 129 0.45 -4.38 1.98
CA ILE A 129 0.89 -5.71 1.56
C ILE A 129 2.12 -5.63 0.65
N ALA A 130 2.20 -4.63 -0.23
CA ALA A 130 3.37 -4.43 -1.08
C ALA A 130 4.63 -4.15 -0.25
N GLU A 131 4.52 -3.27 0.76
CA GLU A 131 5.64 -2.96 1.65
C GLU A 131 6.05 -4.15 2.53
N ILE A 132 5.08 -4.92 3.05
CA ILE A 132 5.38 -6.15 3.80
C ILE A 132 6.17 -7.13 2.91
N ILE A 133 5.70 -7.38 1.68
CA ILE A 133 6.39 -8.27 0.75
C ILE A 133 7.78 -7.74 0.39
N ALA A 134 7.93 -6.42 0.19
CA ALA A 134 9.21 -5.80 -0.09
C ALA A 134 10.21 -6.01 1.05
N ILE A 135 9.79 -5.78 2.30
CA ILE A 135 10.60 -6.03 3.50
C ILE A 135 11.04 -7.50 3.59
N GLU A 136 10.12 -8.44 3.35
CA GLU A 136 10.42 -9.89 3.38
C GLU A 136 11.44 -10.32 2.30
N CYS A 137 11.56 -9.54 1.22
CA CYS A 137 12.46 -9.85 0.11
C CYS A 137 13.78 -9.09 0.16
N ASP A 138 13.86 -8.05 0.99
CA ASP A 138 15.03 -7.20 1.09
C ASP A 138 15.94 -7.70 2.22
N ASP A 139 17.00 -8.41 1.86
CA ASP A 139 18.04 -8.87 2.81
C ASP A 139 18.73 -7.72 3.58
N ASN A 140 18.49 -6.46 3.20
CA ASN A 140 19.00 -5.27 3.90
C ASN A 140 18.02 -4.71 4.94
N CYS A 141 16.79 -5.24 5.03
CA CYS A 141 15.80 -4.83 6.01
C CYS A 141 15.96 -5.59 7.33
N ASP A 142 16.28 -4.84 8.39
CA ASP A 142 16.30 -5.38 9.75
C ASP A 142 14.88 -5.36 10.36
N ILE A 143 14.45 -6.49 10.93
CA ILE A 143 13.22 -6.56 11.72
C ILE A 143 13.50 -6.07 13.14
N PHE A 144 12.89 -4.93 13.49
CA PHE A 144 13.07 -4.31 14.80
C PHE A 144 11.92 -4.63 15.77
N PRO A 145 12.19 -4.65 17.09
CA PRO A 145 11.16 -4.71 18.11
C PRO A 145 10.13 -3.58 17.99
N ILE A 146 8.86 -3.90 18.24
CA ILE A 146 7.77 -2.92 18.10
C ILE A 146 7.97 -1.69 19.01
N ARG A 147 8.60 -1.89 20.18
CA ARG A 147 8.95 -0.81 21.12
C ARG A 147 9.90 0.23 20.52
N ASP A 148 10.79 -0.19 19.61
CA ASP A 148 11.79 0.69 19.00
C ASP A 148 11.14 1.52 17.88
N LYS A 149 10.03 1.05 17.31
CA LYS A 149 9.18 1.76 16.35
C LYS A 149 8.21 2.77 16.99
N LYS A 150 8.07 2.77 18.34
CA LYS A 150 7.03 3.55 19.05
C LYS A 150 6.97 5.04 18.69
N LYS A 151 8.13 5.70 18.58
CA LYS A 151 8.17 7.15 18.27
C LYS A 151 7.64 7.44 16.87
N MET A 152 8.08 6.66 15.89
CA MET A 152 7.63 6.76 14.50
C MET A 152 6.13 6.47 14.41
N LEU A 153 5.66 5.37 15.01
CA LEU A 153 4.23 5.01 15.05
C LEU A 153 3.37 6.13 15.67
N ALA A 154 3.85 6.79 16.72
CA ALA A 154 3.13 7.91 17.32
C ALA A 154 3.04 9.11 16.39
N GLN A 155 4.13 9.43 15.69
CA GLN A 155 4.14 10.51 14.70
C GLN A 155 3.17 10.22 13.56
N LEU A 156 3.24 9.04 12.95
CA LEU A 156 2.34 8.63 11.86
C LEU A 156 0.88 8.73 12.28
N ARG A 157 0.56 8.25 13.49
CA ARG A 157 -0.80 8.29 14.05
C ARG A 157 -1.31 9.71 14.24
N ASP A 158 -0.46 10.64 14.69
CA ASP A 158 -0.84 12.03 14.94
C ASP A 158 -0.99 12.84 13.63
N GLU A 159 -0.34 12.40 12.55
CA GLU A 159 -0.38 13.04 11.22
C GLU A 159 -1.54 12.56 10.34
N ILE A 160 -2.33 11.55 10.77
CA ILE A 160 -3.46 11.03 10.00
C ILE A 160 -4.47 12.13 9.67
N ASP A 161 -4.63 12.41 8.38
CA ASP A 161 -5.55 13.42 7.85
C ASP A 161 -6.32 12.93 6.60
N GLN A 162 -7.08 13.84 5.97
CA GLN A 162 -7.88 13.51 4.78
C GLN A 162 -7.06 13.30 3.51
N ARG A 163 -5.83 13.82 3.45
CA ARG A 163 -5.00 13.81 2.25
C ARG A 163 -4.18 12.54 2.19
N ASP A 164 -3.40 12.28 3.24
CA ASP A 164 -2.37 11.25 3.27
C ASP A 164 -2.71 10.11 4.25
N GLY A 165 -3.87 10.20 4.92
CA GLY A 165 -4.28 9.24 5.96
C GLY A 165 -4.28 7.77 5.53
N LYS A 166 -4.59 7.46 4.26
CA LYS A 166 -4.55 6.06 3.77
C LYS A 166 -3.12 5.50 3.83
N LEU A 167 -2.17 6.25 3.27
CA LEU A 167 -0.76 5.88 3.25
C LEU A 167 -0.21 5.79 4.69
N LEU A 168 -0.50 6.77 5.55
CA LEU A 168 -0.05 6.76 6.94
C LEU A 168 -0.59 5.54 7.71
N VAL A 169 -1.84 5.14 7.45
CA VAL A 169 -2.41 3.93 8.06
C VAL A 169 -1.76 2.66 7.51
N SER A 170 -1.46 2.59 6.21
CA SER A 170 -0.67 1.50 5.62
C SER A 170 0.70 1.39 6.27
N GLU A 171 1.42 2.50 6.45
CA GLU A 171 2.73 2.53 7.11
C GLU A 171 2.67 2.08 8.57
N ILE A 172 1.63 2.48 9.31
CA ILE A 172 1.38 2.00 10.68
C ILE A 172 1.17 0.47 10.66
N LEU A 173 0.33 -0.04 9.77
CA LEU A 173 0.05 -1.46 9.67
C LEU A 173 1.32 -2.24 9.32
N THR A 174 2.05 -1.85 8.28
CA THR A 174 3.33 -2.46 7.92
C THR A 174 4.29 -2.47 9.10
N ALA A 175 4.50 -1.32 9.76
CA ALA A 175 5.43 -1.22 10.87
C ALA A 175 5.06 -2.11 12.06
N VAL A 176 3.76 -2.28 12.33
CA VAL A 176 3.26 -3.19 13.37
C VAL A 176 3.43 -4.65 12.95
N MET A 177 3.00 -5.04 11.74
CA MET A 177 3.02 -6.42 11.27
C MET A 177 4.44 -6.97 11.09
N THR A 178 5.38 -6.12 10.66
CA THR A 178 6.82 -6.45 10.49
C THR A 178 7.65 -6.16 11.74
N SER A 179 7.03 -6.16 12.92
CA SER A 179 7.76 -6.04 14.19
C SER A 179 8.07 -7.43 14.75
N SER A 180 9.23 -7.56 15.39
CA SER A 180 9.75 -8.87 15.79
C SER A 180 8.76 -9.70 16.63
N GLU A 181 7.97 -9.03 17.48
CA GLU A 181 7.01 -9.68 18.36
C GLU A 181 5.73 -10.09 17.61
N VAL A 182 5.25 -9.27 16.67
CA VAL A 182 4.00 -9.51 15.96
C VAL A 182 4.19 -10.55 14.86
N GLU A 183 5.27 -10.44 14.08
CA GLU A 183 5.60 -11.40 13.02
C GLU A 183 5.81 -12.82 13.58
N ALA A 184 6.46 -12.93 14.75
CA ALA A 184 6.69 -14.21 15.42
C ALA A 184 5.45 -14.78 16.14
N SER A 185 4.36 -14.00 16.25
CA SER A 185 3.15 -14.42 16.97
C SER A 185 2.34 -15.41 16.13
N GLN A 186 1.88 -16.50 16.77
CA GLN A 186 1.02 -17.49 16.10
C GLN A 186 -0.47 -17.16 16.25
N THR A 187 -0.80 -16.29 17.20
CA THR A 187 -2.18 -15.94 17.52
C THR A 187 -2.31 -14.43 17.73
N TRP A 188 -3.51 -13.92 17.46
CA TRP A 188 -3.81 -12.52 17.74
C TRP A 188 -3.57 -12.16 19.21
N ASP A 189 -3.93 -13.03 20.16
CA ASP A 189 -3.75 -12.77 21.60
C ASP A 189 -2.28 -12.54 22.02
N GLU A 190 -1.32 -13.08 21.26
CA GLU A 190 0.12 -12.85 21.47
C GLU A 190 0.56 -11.51 20.87
N ALA A 191 0.19 -11.27 19.61
CA ALA A 191 0.46 -10.01 18.91
C ALA A 191 -0.15 -8.81 19.65
N GLU A 192 -1.41 -8.95 20.08
CA GLU A 192 -2.17 -7.93 20.80
C GLU A 192 -1.46 -7.52 22.10
N LYS A 193 -0.88 -8.47 22.85
CA LYS A 193 -0.12 -8.13 24.07
C LYS A 193 1.11 -7.26 23.77
N ALA A 194 1.81 -7.55 22.67
CA ALA A 194 2.96 -6.77 22.24
C ALA A 194 2.52 -5.35 21.81
N ILE A 195 1.45 -5.25 21.03
CA ILE A 195 0.87 -3.97 20.57
C ILE A 195 0.40 -3.12 21.77
N HIS A 196 -0.36 -3.68 22.70
CA HIS A 196 -0.83 -2.97 23.91
C HIS A 196 0.31 -2.49 24.81
N SER A 197 1.44 -3.21 24.83
CA SER A 197 2.59 -2.82 25.64
C SER A 197 3.13 -1.42 25.26
N LEU A 198 2.88 -0.97 24.03
CA LEU A 198 3.24 0.37 23.56
C LEU A 198 2.44 1.47 24.25
N LYS A 199 1.20 1.19 24.69
CA LYS A 199 0.25 2.20 25.18
C LYS A 199 0.08 3.35 24.18
N LEU A 200 -0.08 3.00 22.91
CA LEU A 200 -0.19 3.94 21.80
C LEU A 200 -1.55 3.83 21.08
N PHE A 201 -1.97 2.60 20.80
CA PHE A 201 -3.25 2.29 20.17
C PHE A 201 -4.23 1.92 21.27
N ASP A 202 -5.19 2.79 21.51
CA ASP A 202 -6.12 2.71 22.64
C ASP A 202 -7.59 2.75 22.22
N THR A 203 -7.85 2.93 20.91
CA THR A 203 -9.21 2.93 20.38
C THR A 203 -9.57 1.57 19.77
N PRO A 204 -10.83 1.11 19.91
CA PRO A 204 -11.27 -0.14 19.30
C PRO A 204 -10.99 -0.23 17.79
N PRO A 205 -11.25 0.82 16.96
CA PRO A 205 -10.98 0.74 15.52
C PRO A 205 -9.52 0.49 15.16
N GLU A 206 -8.56 1.05 15.91
CA GLU A 206 -7.13 0.82 15.67
C GLU A 206 -6.75 -0.65 15.90
N LEU A 207 -7.21 -1.24 17.01
CA LEU A 207 -6.91 -2.64 17.35
C LEU A 207 -7.68 -3.62 16.46
N ASP A 208 -8.94 -3.32 16.14
CA ASP A 208 -9.74 -4.14 15.23
C ASP A 208 -9.13 -4.15 13.82
N LEU A 209 -8.60 -3.02 13.34
CA LEU A 209 -7.90 -2.93 12.06
C LEU A 209 -6.62 -3.79 12.06
N MET A 210 -5.80 -3.69 13.11
CA MET A 210 -4.61 -4.53 13.25
C MET A 210 -4.96 -6.01 13.32
N ARG A 211 -6.04 -6.38 14.03
CA ARG A 211 -6.52 -7.77 14.10
C ARG A 211 -6.95 -8.29 12.74
N LEU A 212 -7.70 -7.47 11.99
CA LEU A 212 -8.18 -7.82 10.65
C LEU A 212 -7.01 -8.14 9.72
N VAL A 213 -6.00 -7.27 9.67
CA VAL A 213 -4.79 -7.45 8.86
C VAL A 213 -3.96 -8.65 9.32
N PHE A 214 -3.74 -8.80 10.64
CA PHE A 214 -3.02 -9.95 11.19
C PHE A 214 -3.66 -11.28 10.76
N ASN A 215 -4.99 -11.39 10.89
CA ASN A 215 -5.71 -12.60 10.51
C ASN A 215 -5.67 -12.85 9.00
N GLN A 216 -5.77 -11.80 8.19
CA GLN A 216 -5.65 -11.91 6.73
C GLN A 216 -4.27 -12.48 6.33
N LEU A 217 -3.19 -11.91 6.89
CA LEU A 217 -1.82 -12.36 6.62
C LEU A 217 -1.61 -13.83 6.99
N GLN A 218 -2.19 -14.27 8.12
CA GLN A 218 -2.10 -15.67 8.57
C GLN A 218 -2.96 -16.64 7.73
N ALA A 219 -4.12 -16.20 7.26
CA ALA A 219 -5.10 -17.08 6.63
C ALA A 219 -4.92 -17.23 5.11
N ARG A 220 -4.74 -16.11 4.41
CA ARG A 220 -4.74 -16.05 2.94
C ARG A 220 -3.56 -15.27 2.36
N LEU A 221 -2.85 -14.52 3.20
CA LEU A 221 -1.76 -13.64 2.81
C LEU A 221 -2.24 -12.58 1.80
N ILE A 222 -2.19 -12.91 0.51
CA ILE A 222 -2.42 -11.99 -0.62
C ILE A 222 -3.83 -12.12 -1.18
N GLU A 223 -4.44 -13.30 -1.17
CA GLU A 223 -5.79 -13.47 -1.74
C GLU A 223 -6.81 -12.71 -0.89
N ILE A 224 -7.52 -11.76 -1.50
CA ILE A 224 -8.49 -10.89 -0.84
C ILE A 224 -9.89 -11.08 -1.41
N ASP A 225 -10.89 -10.76 -0.60
CA ASP A 225 -12.27 -10.62 -1.04
C ASP A 225 -12.81 -9.22 -0.69
N VAL A 226 -13.97 -8.90 -1.27
CA VAL A 226 -14.61 -7.60 -1.08
C VAL A 226 -15.03 -7.37 0.38
N ASP A 227 -15.36 -8.44 1.13
CA ASP A 227 -15.77 -8.33 2.53
C ASP A 227 -14.59 -7.87 3.41
N PHE A 228 -13.42 -8.49 3.24
CA PHE A 228 -12.19 -8.07 3.92
C PHE A 228 -11.84 -6.61 3.62
N ILE A 229 -11.84 -6.23 2.34
CA ILE A 229 -11.49 -4.87 1.93
C ILE A 229 -12.51 -3.83 2.41
N SER A 230 -13.80 -4.17 2.37
CA SER A 230 -14.88 -3.33 2.87
C SER A 230 -14.76 -3.09 4.38
N GLU A 231 -14.48 -4.14 5.16
CA GLU A 231 -14.26 -4.02 6.61
C GLU A 231 -13.01 -3.18 6.93
N LEU A 232 -11.93 -3.37 6.17
CA LEU A 232 -10.71 -2.59 6.30
C LEU A 232 -10.97 -1.09 6.02
N GLY A 233 -11.72 -0.79 4.96
CA GLY A 233 -12.16 0.56 4.61
C GLY A 233 -13.03 1.20 5.69
N PHE A 234 -13.98 0.44 6.25
CA PHE A 234 -14.82 0.90 7.36
C PHE A 234 -13.99 1.28 8.59
N LEU A 235 -13.06 0.41 9.00
CA LEU A 235 -12.20 0.64 10.16
C LEU A 235 -11.27 1.85 9.92
N TYR A 236 -10.69 1.97 8.73
CA TYR A 236 -9.91 3.14 8.32
C TYR A 236 -10.71 4.44 8.46
N LEU A 237 -11.95 4.49 7.93
CA LEU A 237 -12.77 5.70 8.00
C LEU A 237 -13.13 6.09 9.45
N ASN A 238 -13.29 5.12 10.35
CA ASN A 238 -13.45 5.38 11.78
C ASN A 238 -12.19 5.98 12.41
N ILE A 239 -11.00 5.44 12.10
CA ILE A 239 -9.71 5.97 12.57
C ILE A 239 -9.51 7.39 12.05
N LEU A 240 -9.78 7.65 10.77
CA LEU A 240 -9.71 8.98 10.18
C LEU A 240 -10.64 9.95 10.91
N SER A 241 -11.89 9.56 11.14
CA SER A 241 -12.87 10.39 11.86
C SER A 241 -12.41 10.75 13.27
N LEU A 242 -11.87 9.78 14.02
CA LEU A 242 -11.31 10.01 15.36
C LEU A 242 -10.07 10.92 15.34
N SER A 243 -9.23 10.80 14.31
CA SER A 243 -8.03 11.65 14.14
C SER A 243 -8.41 13.10 13.85
N LEU A 244 -9.39 13.31 12.97
CA LEU A 244 -9.93 14.66 12.70
C LEU A 244 -10.55 15.28 13.96
N LEU A 245 -11.33 14.51 14.73
CA LEU A 245 -11.92 14.99 15.99
C LEU A 245 -10.85 15.39 17.02
N ARG A 246 -9.75 14.63 17.14
CA ARG A 246 -8.62 14.98 18.01
C ARG A 246 -7.98 16.30 17.59
N ASN A 247 -7.76 16.49 16.29
CA ASN A 247 -7.17 17.71 15.74
C ASN A 247 -8.07 18.93 15.91
N PHE A 248 -9.40 18.76 15.87
CA PHE A 248 -10.35 19.83 16.20
C PHE A 248 -10.39 20.21 17.69
N GLN A 249 -10.02 19.30 18.59
CA GLN A 249 -10.05 19.50 20.04
C GLN A 249 -8.74 20.06 20.60
N MET A 250 -7.68 20.16 19.80
CA MET A 250 -6.44 20.81 20.20
C MET A 250 -6.58 22.35 20.07
N PRO A 251 -6.40 23.12 21.16
CA PRO A 251 -6.53 24.57 21.17
C PRO A 251 -5.41 25.31 20.41
#